data_AF-A0A2A2DKM8-F1
#
_entry.id   AF-A0A2A2DKM8-F1
#
_cell.length_a   1.000
_cell.length_b   1.000
_cell.length_c   1.000
_cell.angle_alpha   90.00
_cell.angle_beta   90.00
_cell.angle_gamma   90.00
#
_symmetry.space_group_name_H-M   'P 1'
#
loop_
_entity.id
_entity.type
_entity.pdbx_description
1 polymer ?
#
loop_
_entity_poly.entity_id
_entity_poly.type
_entity_poly.pdbx_seq_one_letter_code
_entity_poly.pdbx_strand_id
1 'polypeptide(L)'
;AMLKAQIRKAEKIEAPSAEQQAELEQLRSQLAAAEKALAELEGQIPAAEPKPEAQAIDPLKKAKIELAMKRAELKKAEKAAADDAELSKLRDAVRDAEQALHAAEAATNRPEPDRALVDKRPVDDRTRELKTEIAFARADLRKLERDENAPADALDAARARLAEAERRLGEHTN
;
A
#
# COMPACT_ATOMS: atom_id res chain seq x y z
N ALA A 1 27.62 -6.41 -17.20
CA ALA A 1 27.21 -6.82 -18.57
C ALA A 1 28.02 -6.13 -19.67
N MET A 2 28.25 -4.81 -19.59
CA MET A 2 28.92 -4.03 -20.65
C MET A 2 30.40 -4.40 -20.87
N LEU A 3 31.18 -4.64 -19.81
CA LEU A 3 32.63 -4.93 -19.90
C LEU A 3 32.93 -6.28 -20.60
N LYS A 4 32.13 -7.33 -20.31
CA LYS A 4 32.20 -8.63 -21.00
C LYS A 4 31.85 -8.52 -22.50
N ALA A 5 30.95 -7.60 -22.86
CA ALA A 5 30.60 -7.35 -24.26
C ALA A 5 31.73 -6.63 -25.02
N GLN A 6 32.46 -5.72 -24.36
CA GLN A 6 33.61 -5.02 -24.93
C GLN A 6 34.78 -5.99 -25.19
N ILE A 7 35.07 -6.89 -24.25
CA ILE A 7 36.10 -7.95 -24.44
C ILE A 7 35.75 -8.85 -25.64
N ARG A 8 34.51 -9.34 -25.72
CA ARG A 8 34.05 -10.15 -26.86
C ARG A 8 34.11 -9.41 -28.21
N LYS A 9 33.98 -8.08 -28.20
CA LYS A 9 34.12 -7.26 -29.39
C LYS A 9 35.59 -7.13 -29.80
N ALA A 10 36.49 -6.93 -28.83
CA ALA A 10 37.93 -6.87 -29.07
C ALA A 10 38.53 -8.22 -29.51
N GLU A 11 38.02 -9.34 -28.99
CA GLU A 11 38.45 -10.70 -29.38
C GLU A 11 38.04 -11.10 -30.81
N LYS A 12 37.06 -10.41 -31.40
CA LYS A 12 36.62 -10.65 -32.79
C LYS A 12 37.49 -9.97 -33.84
N ILE A 13 38.51 -9.23 -33.43
CA ILE A 13 39.46 -8.59 -34.34
C ILE A 13 40.49 -9.65 -34.75
N GLU A 14 40.52 -9.99 -36.04
CA GLU A 14 41.31 -11.11 -36.59
C GLU A 14 42.83 -10.85 -36.60
N ALA A 15 43.25 -9.58 -36.55
CA ALA A 15 44.64 -9.14 -36.43
C ALA A 15 44.76 -7.88 -35.55
N PRO A 16 44.70 -8.01 -34.21
CA PRO A 16 44.75 -6.86 -33.33
C PRO A 16 46.15 -6.23 -33.31
N SER A 17 46.21 -4.90 -33.37
CA SER A 17 47.47 -4.17 -33.20
C SER A 17 48.03 -4.35 -31.78
N ALA A 18 49.31 -4.04 -31.57
CA ALA A 18 49.93 -4.10 -30.23
C ALA A 18 49.16 -3.25 -29.19
N GLU A 19 48.61 -2.11 -29.62
CA GLU A 19 47.77 -1.25 -28.77
C GLU A 19 46.43 -1.90 -28.41
N GLN A 20 45.79 -2.58 -29.38
CA GLN A 20 44.54 -3.31 -29.15
C GLN A 20 44.73 -4.55 -28.27
N GLN A 21 45.90 -5.20 -28.39
CA GLN A 21 46.30 -6.29 -27.49
C GLN A 21 46.48 -5.78 -26.06
N ALA A 22 47.16 -4.64 -25.89
CA ALA A 22 47.32 -4.01 -24.58
C ALA A 22 45.97 -3.57 -23.97
N GLU A 23 45.06 -3.01 -24.77
CA GLU A 23 43.71 -2.63 -24.32
C GLU A 23 42.89 -3.87 -23.91
N LEU A 24 43.00 -4.97 -24.66
CA LEU A 24 42.33 -6.22 -24.34
C LEU A 24 42.86 -6.83 -23.03
N GLU A 25 44.17 -6.80 -22.80
CA GLU A 25 44.78 -7.19 -21.52
C GLU A 25 44.30 -6.30 -20.37
N GLN A 26 44.21 -4.98 -20.60
CA GLN A 26 43.70 -4.03 -19.61
C GLN A 26 42.23 -4.30 -19.27
N LEU A 27 41.39 -4.59 -20.26
CA LEU A 27 39.98 -4.93 -20.06
C LEU A 27 39.81 -6.26 -19.32
N ARG A 28 40.65 -7.27 -19.63
CA ARG A 28 40.67 -8.54 -18.88
C ARG A 28 41.09 -8.35 -17.43
N SER A 29 42.09 -7.51 -17.17
CA SER A 29 42.53 -7.16 -15.82
C SER A 29 41.42 -6.44 -15.04
N GLN A 30 40.73 -5.48 -15.66
CA GLN A 30 39.57 -4.81 -15.05
C GLN A 30 38.42 -5.77 -14.76
N LEU A 31 38.17 -6.74 -15.65
CA LEU A 31 37.17 -7.77 -15.40
C LEU A 31 37.54 -8.64 -14.20
N ALA A 32 38.79 -9.09 -14.13
CA ALA A 32 39.28 -9.91 -13.02
C ALA A 32 39.25 -9.14 -11.69
N ALA A 33 39.61 -7.86 -11.69
CA ALA A 33 39.51 -6.99 -10.52
C ALA A 33 38.05 -6.78 -10.09
N ALA A 34 37.14 -6.56 -11.04
CA ALA A 34 35.71 -6.41 -10.74
C ALA A 34 35.09 -7.72 -10.25
N GLU A 35 35.47 -8.88 -10.81
CA GLU A 35 35.03 -10.20 -10.36
C GLU A 35 35.60 -10.54 -8.98
N LYS A 36 36.85 -10.17 -8.70
CA LYS A 36 37.46 -10.31 -7.36
C LYS A 36 36.79 -9.38 -6.35
N ALA A 37 36.55 -8.13 -6.69
CA ALA A 37 35.83 -7.19 -5.83
C ALA A 37 34.38 -7.64 -5.60
N LEU A 38 33.73 -8.22 -6.61
CA LEU A 38 32.41 -8.82 -6.48
C LEU A 38 32.45 -10.07 -5.60
N ALA A 39 33.46 -10.93 -5.74
CA ALA A 39 33.65 -12.10 -4.87
C ALA A 39 34.02 -11.71 -3.42
N GLU A 40 34.77 -10.63 -3.23
CA GLU A 40 35.07 -10.05 -1.92
C GLU A 40 33.83 -9.40 -1.31
N LEU A 41 33.03 -8.68 -2.11
CA LEU A 41 31.74 -8.14 -1.69
C LEU A 41 30.75 -9.27 -1.41
N GLU A 42 30.75 -10.36 -2.18
CA GLU A 42 29.94 -11.56 -1.97
C GLU A 42 30.42 -12.39 -0.78
N GLY A 43 31.72 -12.39 -0.48
CA GLY A 43 32.29 -12.96 0.73
C GLY A 43 32.11 -12.06 1.97
N GLN A 44 31.89 -10.76 1.75
CA GLN A 44 31.47 -9.77 2.74
C GLN A 44 29.94 -9.62 2.81
N ILE A 45 29.18 -10.22 1.89
CA ILE A 45 27.81 -10.62 2.20
C ILE A 45 28.06 -11.62 3.33
N PRO A 46 27.66 -11.31 4.57
CA PRO A 46 27.70 -12.33 5.61
C PRO A 46 26.96 -13.50 4.98
N ALA A 47 27.63 -14.66 4.80
CA ALA A 47 26.96 -15.89 4.39
C ALA A 47 25.75 -15.96 5.28
N ALA A 48 24.55 -15.65 4.73
CA ALA A 48 23.47 -15.02 5.49
C ALA A 48 23.50 -15.63 6.87
N GLU A 49 24.04 -14.87 7.84
CA GLU A 49 24.33 -15.44 9.16
C GLU A 49 23.09 -16.26 9.48
N PRO A 50 23.20 -17.56 9.85
CA PRO A 50 22.05 -18.23 10.40
C PRO A 50 21.60 -17.29 11.50
N LYS A 51 20.52 -16.57 11.18
CA LYS A 51 20.00 -15.45 11.94
C LYS A 51 20.08 -15.90 13.39
N PRO A 52 20.71 -15.15 14.29
CA PRO A 52 20.99 -15.63 15.63
C PRO A 52 19.70 -16.26 16.14
N GLU A 53 19.81 -17.56 16.41
CA GLU A 53 18.72 -18.47 16.76
C GLU A 53 17.79 -18.79 15.56
N ALA A 54 17.68 -20.02 15.09
CA ALA A 54 17.04 -21.12 15.83
C ALA A 54 16.14 -20.71 17.02
N GLN A 55 15.56 -19.50 17.03
CA GLN A 55 14.25 -19.30 17.62
C GLN A 55 13.37 -19.89 16.55
N ALA A 56 12.81 -21.08 16.80
CA ALA A 56 11.76 -21.66 15.98
C ALA A 56 10.94 -20.52 15.40
N ILE A 57 10.97 -20.32 14.06
CA ILE A 57 10.30 -19.17 13.44
C ILE A 57 8.95 -19.10 14.10
N ASP A 58 8.71 -18.00 14.81
CA ASP A 58 7.53 -17.80 15.64
C ASP A 58 6.34 -18.35 14.83
N PRO A 59 5.58 -19.32 15.35
CA PRO A 59 4.51 -19.98 14.62
C PRO A 59 3.59 -18.95 13.94
N LEU A 60 3.44 -17.77 14.55
CA LEU A 60 2.74 -16.62 13.97
C LEU A 60 3.40 -16.09 12.69
N LYS A 61 4.72 -15.90 12.68
CA LYS A 61 5.46 -15.44 11.49
C LYS A 61 5.41 -16.47 10.36
N LYS A 62 5.51 -17.77 10.67
CA LYS A 62 5.33 -18.85 9.68
C LYS A 62 3.95 -18.80 9.05
N ALA A 63 2.89 -18.78 9.86
CA ALA A 63 1.53 -18.76 9.35
C ALA A 63 1.22 -17.51 8.51
N LYS A 64 1.77 -16.34 8.87
CA LYS A 64 1.65 -15.11 8.05
C LYS A 64 2.30 -15.24 6.68
N ILE A 65 3.49 -15.84 6.62
CA ILE A 65 4.21 -16.07 5.35
C ILE A 65 3.43 -17.07 4.49
N GLU A 66 2.97 -18.18 5.07
CA GLU A 66 2.19 -19.20 4.37
C GLU A 66 0.90 -18.63 3.79
N LEU A 67 0.15 -17.84 4.56
CA LEU A 67 -1.06 -17.17 4.06
C LEU A 67 -0.76 -16.21 2.90
N ALA A 68 0.31 -15.41 3.00
CA ALA A 68 0.71 -14.51 1.92
C ALA A 68 1.08 -15.27 0.63
N MET A 69 1.79 -16.39 0.77
CA MET A 69 2.13 -17.26 -0.36
C MET A 69 0.88 -17.87 -1.01
N LYS A 70 -0.05 -18.42 -0.22
CA LYS A 70 -1.29 -19.00 -0.75
C LYS A 70 -2.18 -17.99 -1.46
N ARG A 71 -2.28 -16.76 -0.93
CA ARG A 71 -2.99 -15.66 -1.62
C ARG A 71 -2.31 -15.25 -2.92
N ALA A 72 -0.97 -15.25 -2.96
CA ALA A 72 -0.23 -14.96 -4.19
C ALA A 72 -0.41 -16.06 -5.24
N GLU A 73 -0.40 -17.33 -4.83
CA GLU A 73 -0.68 -18.49 -5.70
C GLU A 73 -2.10 -18.41 -6.29
N LEU A 74 -3.11 -18.17 -5.45
CA LEU A 74 -4.50 -17.99 -5.91
C LEU A 74 -4.61 -16.84 -6.92
N LYS A 75 -4.07 -15.67 -6.60
CA LYS A 75 -4.10 -14.50 -7.50
C LYS A 75 -3.37 -14.77 -8.82
N LYS A 76 -2.30 -15.56 -8.80
CA LYS A 76 -1.58 -15.97 -10.01
C LYS A 76 -2.42 -16.92 -10.86
N ALA A 77 -3.08 -17.91 -10.25
CA ALA A 77 -3.97 -18.85 -10.93
C ALA A 77 -5.19 -18.15 -11.53
N GLU A 78 -5.79 -17.19 -10.81
CA GLU A 78 -6.89 -16.36 -11.32
C GLU A 78 -6.48 -15.54 -12.54
N LYS A 79 -5.29 -14.91 -12.51
CA LYS A 79 -4.74 -14.19 -13.66
C LYS A 79 -4.40 -15.10 -14.84
N ALA A 80 -4.04 -16.34 -14.57
CA ALA A 80 -3.77 -17.35 -15.59
C ALA A 80 -5.04 -17.99 -16.15
N ALA A 81 -6.23 -17.61 -15.65
CA ALA A 81 -7.50 -18.27 -15.95
C ALA A 81 -7.41 -19.80 -15.80
N ALA A 82 -6.81 -20.23 -14.68
CA ALA A 82 -6.77 -21.64 -14.28
C ALA A 82 -8.19 -22.20 -14.13
N ASP A 83 -8.32 -23.53 -14.20
CA ASP A 83 -9.61 -24.18 -14.10
C ASP A 83 -10.25 -24.02 -12.72
N ASP A 84 -11.58 -24.15 -12.66
CA ASP A 84 -12.34 -23.98 -11.42
C ASP A 84 -11.94 -24.97 -10.31
N ALA A 85 -11.45 -26.15 -10.68
CA ALA A 85 -11.02 -27.16 -9.72
C ALA A 85 -9.69 -26.77 -9.03
N GLU A 86 -8.74 -26.21 -9.78
CA GLU A 86 -7.50 -25.65 -9.27
C GLU A 86 -7.76 -24.40 -8.43
N LEU A 87 -8.63 -23.50 -8.89
CA LEU A 87 -9.04 -22.33 -8.11
C LEU A 87 -9.74 -22.72 -6.81
N SER A 88 -10.61 -23.73 -6.82
CA SER A 88 -11.25 -24.24 -5.60
C SER A 88 -10.22 -24.76 -4.60
N LYS A 89 -9.26 -25.57 -5.05
CA LYS A 89 -8.18 -26.09 -4.18
C LYS A 89 -7.33 -24.96 -3.59
N LEU A 90 -7.01 -23.93 -4.38
CA LEU A 90 -6.25 -22.78 -3.91
C LEU A 90 -7.04 -21.93 -2.90
N ARG A 91 -8.36 -21.79 -3.08
CA ARG A 91 -9.25 -21.14 -2.11
C ARG A 91 -9.33 -21.92 -0.80
N ASP A 92 -9.46 -23.24 -0.86
CA ASP A 92 -9.41 -24.10 0.33
C ASP A 92 -8.05 -23.97 1.04
N ALA A 93 -6.95 -23.99 0.30
CA ALA A 93 -5.61 -23.81 0.87
C ALA A 93 -5.40 -22.41 1.51
N VAL A 94 -6.02 -21.36 0.96
CA VAL A 94 -6.04 -20.03 1.59
C VAL A 94 -6.83 -20.07 2.90
N ARG A 95 -8.02 -20.68 2.91
CA ARG A 95 -8.85 -20.82 4.12
C ARG A 95 -8.10 -21.56 5.22
N ASP A 96 -7.44 -22.66 4.89
CA ASP A 96 -6.70 -23.47 5.85
C ASP A 96 -5.50 -22.70 6.42
N ALA A 97 -4.80 -21.91 5.57
CA ALA A 97 -3.73 -21.02 6.02
C ALA A 97 -4.24 -19.86 6.91
N GLU A 98 -5.45 -19.33 6.66
CA GLU A 98 -6.10 -18.35 7.53
C GLU A 98 -6.44 -18.94 8.90
N GLN A 99 -6.95 -20.17 8.94
CA GLN A 99 -7.23 -20.87 10.20
C GLN A 99 -5.94 -21.14 10.99
N ALA A 100 -4.87 -21.56 10.31
CA ALA A 100 -3.56 -21.76 10.93
C ALA A 100 -2.99 -20.44 11.49
N LEU A 101 -3.21 -19.32 10.81
CA LEU A 101 -2.85 -17.99 11.30
C LEU A 101 -3.62 -17.63 12.56
N HIS A 102 -4.94 -17.82 12.59
CA HIS A 102 -5.74 -17.56 13.78
C HIS A 102 -5.34 -18.44 14.97
N ALA A 103 -5.05 -19.72 14.74
CA ALA A 103 -4.54 -20.62 15.78
C ALA A 103 -3.18 -20.16 16.31
N ALA A 104 -2.27 -19.73 15.43
CA ALA A 104 -0.96 -19.20 15.83
C ALA A 104 -1.08 -17.85 16.57
N GLU A 105 -2.03 -16.99 16.19
CA GLU A 105 -2.36 -15.75 16.89
C GLU A 105 -2.92 -16.02 18.28
N ALA A 106 -3.84 -16.98 18.44
CA ALA A 106 -4.36 -17.37 19.75
C ALA A 106 -3.30 -17.98 20.67
N ALA A 107 -2.29 -18.66 20.11
CA ALA A 107 -1.16 -19.20 20.86
C ALA A 107 -0.17 -18.12 21.33
N THR A 108 -0.07 -17.01 20.60
CA THR A 108 0.62 -15.82 21.12
C THR A 108 -0.34 -15.10 22.07
N ASN A 109 -0.08 -15.11 23.37
CA ASN A 109 -0.85 -14.40 24.42
C ASN A 109 -0.87 -12.85 24.27
N ARG A 110 -0.91 -12.33 23.04
CA ARG A 110 -1.15 -10.94 22.73
C ARG A 110 -2.65 -10.70 22.91
N PRO A 111 -3.07 -9.75 23.76
CA PRO A 111 -4.46 -9.38 23.83
C PRO A 111 -4.92 -8.93 22.43
N GLU A 112 -6.10 -9.39 22.01
CA GLU A 112 -6.70 -8.90 20.78
C GLU A 112 -6.73 -7.36 20.83
N PRO A 113 -6.38 -6.68 19.73
CA PRO A 113 -6.45 -5.22 19.72
C PRO A 113 -7.88 -4.82 20.07
N ASP A 114 -8.02 -3.99 21.11
CA ASP A 114 -9.31 -3.47 21.54
C ASP A 114 -9.88 -2.58 20.43
N ARG A 115 -10.74 -3.17 19.61
CA ARG A 115 -11.44 -2.49 18.52
C ARG A 115 -12.72 -1.90 19.06
N ALA A 116 -12.59 -0.86 19.88
CA ALA A 116 -13.73 -0.06 20.26
C ALA A 116 -14.22 0.76 19.04
N LEU A 117 -15.51 0.67 18.73
CA LEU A 117 -16.18 1.69 17.94
C LEU A 117 -16.20 2.97 18.77
N VAL A 118 -15.09 3.72 18.71
CA VAL A 118 -15.05 5.07 19.27
C VAL A 118 -15.94 5.94 18.39
N ASP A 119 -17.05 6.36 18.99
CA ASP A 119 -17.90 7.38 18.40
C ASP A 119 -17.12 8.69 18.39
N LYS A 120 -16.42 8.93 17.28
CA LYS A 120 -15.74 10.18 17.01
C LYS A 120 -16.81 11.22 16.71
N ARG A 121 -17.56 11.67 17.73
CA ARG A 121 -18.42 12.86 17.65
C ARG A 121 -17.59 14.09 18.03
N PRO A 122 -16.86 14.74 17.09
CA PRO A 122 -16.31 16.07 17.34
C PRO A 122 -17.40 17.15 17.37
N VAL A 123 -18.65 16.77 17.08
CA VAL A 123 -19.83 17.65 16.99
C VAL A 123 -21.00 16.89 17.60
N ASP A 124 -21.64 17.48 18.60
CA ASP A 124 -22.84 16.94 19.23
C ASP A 124 -24.06 16.96 18.28
N ASP A 125 -25.09 16.19 18.61
CA ASP A 125 -26.27 16.03 17.76
C ASP A 125 -26.99 17.36 17.48
N ARG A 126 -27.00 18.28 18.45
CA ARG A 126 -27.65 19.59 18.32
C ARG A 126 -26.91 20.50 17.37
N THR A 127 -25.58 20.53 17.44
CA THR A 127 -24.76 21.26 16.47
C THR A 127 -24.91 20.69 15.05
N ARG A 128 -25.07 19.36 14.89
CA ARG A 128 -25.34 18.75 13.59
C ARG A 128 -26.68 19.23 13.01
N GLU A 129 -27.75 19.18 13.80
CA GLU A 129 -29.08 19.66 13.40
C GLU A 129 -29.04 21.11 12.94
N LEU A 130 -28.39 21.99 13.72
CA LEU A 130 -28.29 23.41 13.41
C LEU A 130 -27.51 23.67 12.10
N LYS A 131 -26.42 22.94 11.86
CA LYS A 131 -25.69 23.02 10.59
C LYS A 131 -26.52 22.53 9.41
N THR A 132 -27.33 21.49 9.61
CA THR A 132 -28.29 21.01 8.61
C THR A 132 -29.35 22.08 8.32
N GLU A 133 -29.93 22.71 9.34
CA GLU A 133 -30.92 23.79 9.20
C GLU A 133 -30.38 24.97 8.40
N ILE A 134 -29.13 25.39 8.66
CA ILE A 134 -28.45 26.44 7.86
C ILE A 134 -28.27 26.02 6.40
N ALA A 135 -27.90 24.76 6.14
CA ALA A 135 -27.73 24.27 4.77
C ALA A 135 -29.05 24.31 4.00
N PHE A 136 -30.17 23.90 4.62
CA PHE A 136 -31.50 23.99 4.03
C PHE A 136 -31.94 25.44 3.81
N ALA A 137 -31.79 26.32 4.80
CA ALA A 137 -32.14 27.74 4.66
C ALA A 137 -31.33 28.43 3.55
N ARG A 138 -30.03 28.11 3.41
CA ARG A 138 -29.20 28.60 2.29
C ARG A 138 -29.67 28.06 0.94
N ALA A 139 -30.07 26.79 0.88
CA ALA A 139 -30.55 26.18 -0.36
C ALA A 139 -31.87 26.81 -0.80
N ASP A 140 -32.80 27.02 0.13
CA ASP A 140 -34.09 27.69 -0.13
C ASP A 140 -33.88 29.13 -0.60
N LEU A 141 -33.01 29.90 0.07
CA LEU A 141 -32.67 31.25 -0.36
C LEU A 141 -32.07 31.26 -1.78
N ARG A 142 -31.08 30.41 -2.06
CA ARG A 142 -30.49 30.29 -3.41
C ARG A 142 -31.46 29.80 -4.48
N LYS A 143 -32.52 29.10 -4.09
CA LYS A 143 -33.58 28.68 -5.02
C LYS A 143 -34.45 29.88 -5.38
N LEU A 144 -34.86 30.69 -4.39
CA LEU A 144 -35.63 31.90 -4.60
C LEU A 144 -34.84 32.99 -5.34
N GLU A 145 -33.55 33.16 -5.04
CA GLU A 145 -32.70 34.15 -5.74
C GLU A 145 -32.48 33.83 -7.23
N ARG A 146 -32.66 32.57 -7.63
CA ARG A 146 -32.58 32.15 -9.04
C ARG A 146 -33.91 32.27 -9.79
N ASP A 147 -35.02 32.50 -9.09
CA ASP A 147 -36.32 32.70 -9.68
C ASP A 147 -36.57 34.21 -9.85
N GLU A 148 -36.55 34.68 -11.10
CA GLU A 148 -36.74 36.10 -11.44
C GLU A 148 -38.12 36.64 -11.03
N ASN A 149 -39.08 35.76 -10.78
CA ASN A 149 -40.43 36.11 -10.32
C ASN A 149 -40.64 35.86 -8.82
N ALA A 150 -39.59 35.50 -8.07
CA ALA A 150 -39.72 35.30 -6.64
C ALA A 150 -40.21 36.59 -5.97
N PRO A 151 -41.28 36.52 -5.15
CA PRO A 151 -41.83 37.70 -4.54
C PRO A 151 -40.88 38.20 -3.43
N ALA A 152 -40.76 39.52 -3.31
CA ALA A 152 -39.76 40.16 -2.46
C ALA A 152 -39.91 39.79 -0.96
N ASP A 153 -41.15 39.63 -0.50
CA ASP A 153 -41.49 39.17 0.85
C ASP A 153 -40.99 37.74 1.12
N ALA A 154 -41.04 36.83 0.15
CA ALA A 154 -40.50 35.48 0.29
C ALA A 154 -38.97 35.46 0.35
N LEU A 155 -38.29 36.34 -0.41
CA LEU A 155 -36.83 36.50 -0.33
C LEU A 155 -36.41 37.04 1.04
N ASP A 156 -37.11 38.03 1.56
CA ASP A 156 -36.82 38.61 2.87
C ASP A 156 -37.12 37.63 4.01
N ALA A 157 -38.20 36.84 3.90
CA ALA A 157 -38.48 35.75 4.83
C ALA A 157 -37.39 34.67 4.82
N ALA A 158 -36.89 34.28 3.64
CA ALA A 158 -35.80 33.30 3.52
C ALA A 158 -34.47 33.83 4.11
N ARG A 159 -34.15 35.11 3.90
CA ARG A 159 -33.00 35.77 4.54
C ARG A 159 -33.13 35.81 6.06
N ALA A 160 -34.31 36.16 6.57
CA ALA A 160 -34.58 36.17 8.02
C ALA A 160 -34.41 34.77 8.63
N ARG A 161 -34.91 33.73 7.96
CA ARG A 161 -34.77 32.32 8.39
C ARG A 161 -33.32 31.86 8.41
N LEU A 162 -32.52 32.23 7.40
CA LEU A 162 -31.09 31.93 7.39
C LEU A 162 -30.36 32.62 8.55
N ALA A 163 -30.62 33.92 8.77
CA ALA A 163 -30.01 34.67 9.85
C ALA A 163 -30.39 34.11 11.23
N GLU A 164 -31.63 33.65 11.42
CA GLU A 164 -32.05 33.00 12.65
C GLU A 164 -31.34 31.66 12.88
N ALA A 165 -31.24 30.81 11.86
CA ALA A 165 -30.52 29.55 11.95
C ALA A 165 -29.02 29.75 12.26
N GLU A 166 -28.38 30.76 11.65
CA GLU A 166 -27.00 31.14 11.93
C GLU A 166 -26.81 31.68 13.36
N ARG A 167 -27.75 32.48 13.88
CA ARG A 167 -27.74 32.92 15.29
C ARG A 167 -27.86 31.75 16.26
N ARG A 168 -28.81 30.83 16.02
CA ARG A 168 -29.04 29.65 16.88
C ARG A 168 -27.81 28.73 16.91
N LEU A 169 -27.08 28.60 15.80
CA LEU A 169 -25.79 27.90 15.80
C LEU A 169 -24.74 28.67 16.61
N GLY A 170 -24.62 29.98 16.40
CA GLY A 170 -23.68 30.83 17.14
C GLY A 170 -23.88 30.80 18.65
N GLU A 171 -25.13 30.86 19.11
CA GLU A 171 -25.52 30.75 20.53
C GLU A 171 -25.22 29.36 21.12
N HIS A 172 -25.28 28.30 20.31
CA HIS A 172 -24.98 26.95 20.76
C HIS A 172 -23.47 26.65 20.83
N THR A 173 -22.67 27.36 20.03
CA THR A 173 -21.21 27.13 19.92
C THR A 173 -20.35 28.12 20.71
N ASN A 174 -20.94 29.18 21.27
CA ASN A 174 -20.29 30.15 22.17
C ASN A 174 -20.53 29.78 23.63
#